data_AF-A0A533ZUD6-F1
#
_entry.id   AF-A0A533ZUD6-F1
#
_cell.length_a   1.000
_cell.length_b   1.000
_cell.length_c   1.000
_cell.angle_alpha   90.00
_cell.angle_beta   90.00
_cell.angle_gamma   90.00
#
_symmetry.space_group_name_H-M   'P 1'
#
loop_
_entity.id
_entity.type
_entity.pdbx_description
1 polymer ?
#
loop_
_entity_poly.entity_id
_entity_poly.type
_entity_poly.pdbx_seq_one_letter_code
_entity_poly.pdbx_strand_id
1 'polypeptide(L)'
;MLPSTLGELLPERIGAVVQSPEEKRKAPRHSYASPVTYTGKVSTPSMPPQEVLFQGKIVDLSSGGIAMETRGHSFLEIGSLVRTWIPMPSVPVNVPVLARVQWVRDKDHGPSQRVGLMFVV
;
A
#
# COMPACT_ATOMS: atom_id res chain seq x y z
N MET A 1 22.93 -35.90 -56.38
CA MET A 1 21.51 -36.09 -56.00
C MET A 1 21.38 -35.78 -54.51
N LEU A 2 20.50 -34.83 -54.14
CA LEU A 2 19.97 -34.63 -52.78
C LEU A 2 18.94 -35.74 -52.47
N PRO A 3 18.39 -35.87 -51.24
CA PRO A 3 19.04 -35.94 -49.92
C PRO A 3 18.49 -37.14 -49.09
N SER A 4 19.12 -37.46 -47.95
CA SER A 4 18.46 -38.24 -46.88
C SER A 4 18.42 -37.40 -45.60
N THR A 5 17.19 -37.28 -45.11
CA THR A 5 16.69 -36.43 -44.04
C THR A 5 16.94 -36.97 -42.62
N LEU A 6 16.74 -36.06 -41.66
CA LEU A 6 16.28 -36.29 -40.29
C LEU A 6 17.35 -36.32 -39.18
N GLY A 7 17.79 -35.12 -38.79
CA GLY A 7 18.21 -34.81 -37.42
C GLY A 7 17.37 -33.63 -36.93
N GLU A 8 16.34 -33.90 -36.13
CA GLU A 8 15.60 -32.89 -35.36
C GLU A 8 16.43 -32.36 -34.19
N LEU A 9 15.95 -31.25 -33.59
CA LEU A 9 16.30 -30.62 -32.30
C LEU A 9 17.29 -29.44 -32.43
N LEU A 10 16.98 -28.16 -32.13
CA LEU A 10 15.92 -27.49 -31.38
C LEU A 10 15.76 -26.05 -31.93
N PRO A 11 14.56 -25.44 -31.96
CA PRO A 11 14.44 -24.00 -32.13
C PRO A 11 14.95 -23.30 -30.86
N GLU A 12 15.80 -22.30 -31.05
CA GLU A 12 16.25 -21.41 -29.99
C GLU A 12 15.05 -20.93 -29.18
N ARG A 13 15.11 -21.15 -27.87
CA ARG A 13 14.15 -20.60 -26.92
C ARG A 13 14.25 -19.09 -27.02
N ILE A 14 13.33 -18.50 -27.78
CA ILE A 14 12.95 -17.09 -27.66
C ILE A 14 12.79 -16.86 -26.17
N GLY A 15 13.72 -16.12 -25.58
CA GLY A 15 13.66 -15.73 -24.19
C GLY A 15 12.30 -15.10 -23.98
N ALA A 16 11.47 -15.74 -23.16
CA ALA A 16 10.23 -15.15 -22.72
C ALA A 16 10.62 -13.85 -22.03
N VAL A 17 10.43 -12.73 -22.73
CA VAL A 17 10.34 -11.43 -22.10
C VAL A 17 9.12 -11.57 -21.19
N VAL A 18 9.38 -11.89 -19.92
CA VAL A 18 8.38 -11.78 -18.87
C VAL A 18 8.03 -10.30 -18.89
N GLN A 19 6.94 -9.96 -19.59
CA GLN A 19 6.35 -8.65 -19.49
C GLN A 19 6.14 -8.43 -18.00
N SER A 20 6.85 -7.45 -17.43
CA SER A 20 6.53 -6.99 -16.10
C SER A 20 5.04 -6.69 -16.12
N PRO A 21 4.26 -7.17 -15.13
CA PRO A 21 2.83 -6.89 -15.09
C PRO A 21 2.66 -5.39 -15.27
N GLU A 22 1.93 -4.98 -16.30
CA GLU A 22 1.81 -3.58 -16.72
C GLU A 22 1.74 -2.69 -15.49
N GLU A 23 2.69 -1.76 -15.37
CA GLU A 23 2.79 -0.92 -14.20
C GLU A 23 1.56 -0.02 -14.14
N LYS A 24 0.51 -0.48 -13.43
CA LYS A 24 -0.76 0.25 -13.26
C LYS A 24 -0.60 1.55 -12.46
N ARG A 25 0.57 1.78 -11.89
CA ARG A 25 0.82 2.92 -10.99
C ARG A 25 1.34 4.11 -11.78
N LYS A 26 0.71 5.27 -11.58
CA LYS A 26 1.16 6.55 -12.16
C LYS A 26 2.36 7.17 -11.43
N ALA A 27 2.64 6.72 -10.20
CA ALA A 27 3.72 7.25 -9.38
C ALA A 27 4.51 6.10 -8.71
N PRO A 28 5.86 6.13 -8.76
CA PRO A 28 6.69 5.15 -8.08
C PRO A 28 6.51 5.26 -6.56
N ARG A 29 6.67 4.13 -5.86
CA ARG A 29 6.63 4.07 -4.39
C ARG A 29 8.01 3.83 -3.82
N HIS A 30 8.30 4.52 -2.72
CA HIS A 30 9.57 4.45 -2.01
C HIS A 30 9.35 3.89 -0.60
N SER A 31 10.26 3.03 -0.16
CA SER A 31 10.30 2.57 1.23
C SER A 31 10.50 3.76 2.18
N TYR A 32 9.72 3.81 3.26
CA TYR A 32 9.74 4.94 4.20
C TYR A 32 9.95 4.50 5.66
N ALA A 33 9.28 3.41 6.07
CA ALA A 33 9.46 2.74 7.36
C ALA A 33 9.36 3.66 8.61
N SER A 34 8.47 4.65 8.62
CA SER A 34 8.33 5.61 9.74
C SER A 34 7.06 5.37 10.57
N PRO A 35 7.09 5.57 11.91
CA PRO A 35 5.86 5.63 12.72
C PRO A 35 4.91 6.71 12.20
N VAL A 36 3.60 6.52 12.38
CA VAL A 36 2.59 7.50 11.97
C VAL A 36 1.41 7.49 12.93
N THR A 37 0.80 8.66 13.12
CA THR A 37 -0.47 8.81 13.82
C THR A 37 -1.56 9.17 12.83
N TYR A 38 -2.72 8.54 12.96
CA TYR A 38 -3.88 8.79 12.09
C TYR A 38 -5.18 8.79 12.89
N THR A 39 -6.21 9.45 12.37
CA THR A 39 -7.55 9.41 12.96
C THR A 39 -8.37 8.25 12.40
N GLY A 40 -9.07 7.54 13.26
CA GLY A 40 -10.09 6.56 12.90
C GLY A 40 -11.39 6.87 13.63
N LYS A 41 -12.51 6.37 13.12
CA LYS A 41 -13.80 6.49 13.80
C LYS A 41 -14.06 5.24 14.62
N VAL A 42 -14.41 5.41 15.88
CA VAL A 42 -14.88 4.33 16.73
C VAL A 42 -16.33 4.61 17.09
N SER A 43 -17.20 3.65 16.81
CA SER A 43 -18.60 3.68 17.19
C SER A 43 -18.87 2.63 18.24
N THR A 44 -19.46 3.03 19.35
CA THR A 44 -20.05 2.13 20.34
C THR A 44 -21.57 2.20 20.22
N PRO A 45 -22.33 1.12 20.48
CA PRO A 45 -23.78 1.10 20.26
C PRO A 45 -24.57 2.19 20.97
N SER A 46 -24.02 2.77 22.05
CA SER A 46 -24.67 3.76 22.90
C SER A 46 -24.14 5.19 22.74
N MET A 47 -23.16 5.44 21.86
CA MET A 47 -22.58 6.77 21.68
C MET A 47 -22.37 7.15 20.21
N PRO A 48 -22.41 8.46 19.88
CA PRO A 48 -22.03 8.94 18.55
C PRO A 48 -20.60 8.51 18.18
N PRO A 49 -20.30 8.33 16.87
CA PRO A 49 -18.94 8.01 16.42
C PRO A 49 -17.93 9.06 16.90
N GLN A 50 -16.88 8.60 17.58
CA GLN A 50 -15.80 9.46 18.04
C GLN A 50 -14.57 9.32 17.14
N GLU A 51 -13.92 10.44 16.84
CA GLU A 51 -12.58 10.42 16.25
C GLU A 51 -11.55 10.08 17.32
N VAL A 52 -10.80 9.00 17.07
CA VAL A 52 -9.76 8.50 17.96
C VAL A 52 -8.43 8.50 17.22
N LEU A 53 -7.34 8.83 17.94
CA LEU A 53 -5.99 8.76 17.40
C LEU A 53 -5.45 7.33 17.52
N PHE A 54 -5.00 6.79 16.40
CA PHE A 54 -4.37 5.48 16.29
C PHE A 54 -2.92 5.62 15.89
N GLN A 55 -2.15 4.56 16.16
CA GLN A 55 -0.76 4.46 15.76
C GLN A 55 -0.57 3.41 14.68
N GLY A 56 0.35 3.68 13.76
CA GLY A 56 0.78 2.77 12.72
C GLY A 56 2.22 3.00 12.31
N LYS A 57 2.61 2.37 11.20
CA LYS A 57 3.90 2.53 10.55
C LYS A 57 3.70 2.65 9.04
N ILE A 58 4.16 3.73 8.44
CA ILE A 58 4.23 3.87 6.98
C ILE A 58 5.26 2.87 6.46
N VAL A 59 4.86 2.00 5.54
CA VAL A 59 5.76 1.04 4.90
C VAL A 59 6.32 1.60 3.59
N ASP A 60 5.47 2.26 2.80
CA ASP A 60 5.84 2.93 1.56
C ASP A 60 5.06 4.23 1.36
N LEU A 61 5.63 5.12 0.55
CA LEU A 61 5.10 6.44 0.21
C LEU A 61 5.31 6.73 -1.29
N SER A 62 4.36 7.40 -1.91
CA SER A 62 4.53 8.09 -3.19
C SER A 62 3.93 9.49 -3.11
N SER A 63 4.04 10.26 -4.20
CA SER A 63 3.33 11.55 -4.33
C SER A 63 1.80 11.42 -4.30
N GLY A 64 1.25 10.22 -4.52
CA GLY A 64 -0.19 9.98 -4.54
C GLY A 64 -0.76 9.34 -3.28
N GLY A 65 0.06 8.85 -2.36
CA GLY A 65 -0.45 8.15 -1.18
C GLY A 65 0.60 7.38 -0.38
N ILE A 66 0.13 6.70 0.67
CA ILE A 66 0.94 5.83 1.53
C ILE A 66 0.35 4.43 1.62
N ALA A 67 1.19 3.44 1.90
CA ALA A 67 0.74 2.25 2.60
C ALA A 67 1.22 2.29 4.04
N MET A 68 0.37 1.85 4.96
CA MET A 68 0.71 1.75 6.38
C MET A 68 0.32 0.40 6.98
N GLU A 69 1.06 -0.01 8.00
CA GLU A 69 0.71 -1.11 8.89
C GLU A 69 0.14 -0.53 10.20
N THR A 70 -0.98 -1.08 10.65
CA THR A 70 -1.69 -0.61 11.83
C THR A 70 -1.20 -1.35 13.08
N ARG A 71 -1.23 -0.69 14.24
CA ARG A 71 -1.03 -1.37 15.53
C ARG A 71 -2.37 -1.94 15.99
N GLY A 72 -2.59 -3.24 15.77
CA GLY A 72 -3.87 -3.89 16.03
C GLY A 72 -4.93 -3.59 14.98
N HIS A 73 -6.18 -3.96 15.27
CA HIS A 73 -7.29 -3.77 14.34
C HIS A 73 -7.52 -2.28 14.11
N SER A 74 -7.53 -1.88 12.84
CA SER A 74 -7.91 -0.54 12.46
C SER A 74 -9.39 -0.52 12.15
N PHE A 75 -10.13 0.40 12.77
CA PHE A 75 -11.52 0.69 12.43
C PHE A 75 -11.61 1.51 11.13
N LEU A 76 -10.75 1.18 10.15
CA LEU A 76 -10.65 1.89 8.88
C LEU A 76 -11.45 1.15 7.82
N GLU A 77 -12.38 1.86 7.21
CA GLU A 77 -13.25 1.34 6.17
C GLU A 77 -12.81 1.86 4.79
N ILE A 78 -12.91 1.03 3.76
CA ILE A 78 -12.62 1.44 2.38
C ILE A 78 -13.52 2.63 2.01
N GLY A 79 -12.94 3.66 1.39
CA GLY A 79 -13.62 4.89 1.01
C GLY A 79 -13.68 5.94 2.11
N SER A 80 -13.42 5.60 3.37
CA SER A 80 -13.39 6.57 4.47
C SER A 80 -12.23 7.57 4.35
N LEU A 81 -12.45 8.78 4.89
CA LEU A 81 -11.41 9.81 4.99
C LEU A 81 -10.68 9.70 6.32
N VAL A 82 -9.36 9.78 6.24
CA VAL A 82 -8.42 9.64 7.35
C VAL A 82 -7.54 10.88 7.37
N ARG A 83 -7.44 11.54 8.52
CA ARG A 83 -6.40 12.54 8.75
C ARG A 83 -5.17 11.84 9.30
N THR A 84 -4.01 12.14 8.73
CA THR A 84 -2.75 11.55 9.13
C THR A 84 -1.65 12.60 9.13
N TRP A 85 -0.63 12.39 9.95
CA TRP A 85 0.51 13.29 10.09
C TRP A 85 1.77 12.53 9.70
N ILE A 86 2.27 12.78 8.50
CA ILE A 86 3.45 12.10 7.97
C ILE A 86 4.69 12.78 8.54
N PRO A 87 5.47 12.12 9.42
CA PRO A 87 6.70 12.71 9.92
C PRO A 87 7.77 12.69 8.84
N MET A 88 8.50 13.78 8.66
CA MET A 88 9.62 13.85 7.73
C MET A 88 10.92 13.42 8.46
N PRO A 89 11.69 12.40 8.00
CA PRO A 89 12.83 11.91 8.77
C PRO A 89 13.99 12.90 8.84
N SER A 90 14.15 13.72 7.81
CA SER A 90 15.27 14.67 7.67
C SER A 90 15.02 16.02 8.34
N VAL A 91 13.79 16.32 8.72
CA VAL A 91 13.38 17.60 9.34
C VAL A 91 12.28 17.34 10.36
N PRO A 92 12.33 17.91 11.58
CA PRO A 92 11.41 17.60 12.67
C PRO A 92 10.03 18.26 12.47
N VAL A 93 9.39 17.95 11.34
CA VAL A 93 8.09 18.45 10.94
C VAL A 93 7.16 17.29 10.62
N ASN A 94 5.87 17.51 10.87
CA ASN A 94 4.82 16.59 10.47
C ASN A 94 4.00 17.25 9.36
N VAL A 95 3.81 16.55 8.25
CA VAL A 95 2.96 17.01 7.15
C VAL A 95 1.54 16.49 7.40
N PRO A 96 0.56 17.36 7.71
CA PRO A 96 -0.83 16.94 7.84
C PRO A 96 -1.39 16.62 6.46
N VAL A 97 -2.00 15.45 6.31
CA VAL A 97 -2.58 15.00 5.05
C VAL A 97 -3.97 14.43 5.29
N LEU A 98 -4.90 14.78 4.40
CA LEU A 98 -6.19 14.09 4.28
C LEU A 98 -6.06 13.01 3.20
N ALA A 99 -6.41 11.78 3.55
CA ALA A 99 -6.31 10.65 2.63
C ALA A 99 -7.57 9.79 2.65
N ARG A 100 -7.87 9.15 1.53
CA ARG A 100 -8.96 8.17 1.41
C ARG A 100 -8.42 6.75 1.49
N VAL A 101 -9.06 5.90 2.28
CA VAL A 101 -8.76 4.46 2.32
C VAL A 101 -9.13 3.82 0.99
N GLN A 102 -8.17 3.18 0.32
CA GLN A 102 -8.35 2.48 -0.95
C GLN A 102 -8.51 0.97 -0.78
N TRP A 103 -7.80 0.40 0.20
CA TRP A 103 -7.86 -1.03 0.51
C TRP A 103 -7.40 -1.28 1.94
N VAL A 104 -7.93 -2.35 2.53
CA VAL A 104 -7.53 -2.90 3.83
C VAL A 104 -7.27 -4.39 3.63
N ARG A 105 -6.16 -4.88 4.17
CA ARG A 105 -5.79 -6.30 4.13
C ARG A 105 -5.39 -6.72 5.53
N ASP A 106 -5.98 -7.80 6.01
CA ASP A 106 -5.52 -8.43 7.24
C ASP A 106 -4.13 -9.04 7.00
N LYS A 107 -3.32 -9.08 8.06
CA LYS A 107 -2.07 -9.83 8.05
C LYS A 107 -2.37 -11.26 8.48
N ASP A 108 -1.74 -12.24 7.84
CA ASP A 108 -1.99 -13.67 8.09
C ASP A 108 -1.84 -14.08 9.57
N HIS A 109 -1.02 -13.33 10.32
CA HIS A 109 -0.77 -13.56 11.74
C HIS A 109 -0.90 -12.26 12.53
N GLY A 110 -1.98 -12.15 13.32
CA GLY A 110 -2.19 -11.10 14.31
C GLY A 110 -3.20 -10.02 13.90
N PRO A 111 -3.55 -9.12 14.83
CA PRO A 111 -4.61 -8.14 14.62
C PRO A 111 -4.20 -6.96 13.72
N SER A 112 -2.94 -6.89 13.29
CA SER A 112 -2.43 -5.81 12.45
C SER A 112 -2.94 -5.93 11.01
N GLN A 113 -3.26 -4.79 10.41
CA GLN A 113 -3.74 -4.68 9.04
C GLN A 113 -2.77 -3.85 8.21
N ARG A 114 -2.69 -4.15 6.91
CA ARG A 114 -2.10 -3.25 5.91
C ARG A 114 -3.21 -2.43 5.27
N VAL A 115 -2.98 -1.13 5.19
CA VAL A 115 -3.94 -0.17 4.67
C VAL A 115 -3.29 0.69 3.60
N GLY A 116 -3.94 0.81 2.46
CA GLY A 116 -3.55 1.74 1.41
C GLY A 116 -4.36 3.02 1.48
N LEU A 117 -3.68 4.14 1.58
CA LEU A 117 -4.27 5.47 1.61
C LEU A 117 -3.86 6.24 0.35
N MET A 118 -4.81 6.94 -0.28
CA MET A 118 -4.56 7.85 -1.39
C MET A 118 -4.82 9.28 -0.93
N PHE A 119 -3.88 10.19 -1.21
CA PHE A 119 -4.03 11.59 -0.85
C PHE A 119 -5.20 12.22 -1.58
N VAL A 120 -5.93 13.08 -0.87
CA VAL A 120 -6.94 13.96 -1.47
C VAL A 120 -6.19 15.23 -1.88
N VAL A 121 -6.14 15.50 -3.18
CA VAL A 121 -5.50 16.68 -3.79
C VAL A 121 -6.50 17.49 -4.58
#